data_AF-A0A970WY84-F1
#
_entry.id   AF-A0A970WY84-F1
#
_cell.length_a   1.000
_cell.length_b   1.000
_cell.length_c   1.000
_cell.angle_alpha   90.00
_cell.angle_beta   90.00
_cell.angle_gamma   90.00
#
_symmetry.space_group_name_H-M   'P 1'
#
loop_
_entity.id
_entity.type
_entity.pdbx_description
1 polymer ?
#
loop_
_entity_poly.entity_id
_entity_poly.type
_entity_poly.pdbx_seq_one_letter_code
_entity_poly.pdbx_strand_id
1 'polypeptide(L)'
;MKKILVILVFSFACLFLAACTPKEEEKDYVLSLTGETSVEEEEQIQLSANVAGLTGLTFVWKSSNEMVATVVDGLVTGVSVGEATITVSVEGNSKIASV
;
A
#
# COMPACT_ATOMS: atom_id res chain seq x y z
N MET A 1 31.76 -19.64 -41.89
CA MET A 1 33.13 -19.11 -41.79
C MET A 1 33.34 -17.99 -42.82
N LYS A 2 33.23 -16.72 -42.41
CA LYS A 2 34.07 -15.60 -42.84
C LYS A 2 33.71 -14.40 -41.97
N LYS A 3 34.62 -14.05 -41.07
CA LYS A 3 34.57 -12.88 -40.20
C LYS A 3 34.92 -11.66 -41.05
N ILE A 4 34.13 -10.60 -41.03
CA ILE A 4 34.54 -9.28 -41.54
C ILE A 4 34.25 -8.23 -40.47
N LEU A 5 35.32 -7.49 -40.19
CA LEU A 5 35.62 -6.55 -39.11
C LEU A 5 35.52 -5.12 -39.69
N VAL A 6 34.73 -4.23 -39.07
CA VAL A 6 34.73 -2.77 -39.32
C VAL A 6 34.42 -2.08 -37.97
N ILE A 7 35.44 -1.78 -37.17
CA ILE A 7 36.11 -0.47 -36.99
C ILE A 7 35.24 0.62 -36.32
N LEU A 8 35.61 0.83 -35.06
CA LEU A 8 35.50 1.96 -34.14
C LEU A 8 35.41 3.39 -34.77
N VAL A 9 34.64 4.25 -34.07
CA VAL A 9 34.62 5.75 -34.04
C VAL A 9 33.51 6.47 -34.85
N PHE A 10 32.40 6.79 -34.18
CA PHE A 10 31.61 8.02 -34.37
C PHE A 10 30.65 8.18 -33.16
N SER A 11 31.04 8.84 -32.07
CA SER A 11 30.71 10.24 -31.81
C SER A 11 29.39 10.71 -32.45
N PHE A 12 28.26 10.26 -31.90
CA PHE A 12 26.98 10.98 -31.99
C PHE A 12 26.32 10.85 -30.61
N ALA A 13 26.66 11.78 -29.71
CA ALA A 13 25.80 12.91 -29.41
C ALA A 13 24.44 12.44 -28.86
N CYS A 14 24.30 12.57 -27.53
CA CYS A 14 23.09 12.38 -26.75
C CYS A 14 21.80 12.69 -27.53
N LEU A 15 21.00 11.66 -27.79
CA LEU A 15 19.55 11.76 -27.61
C LEU A 15 19.13 10.74 -26.55
N PHE A 16 19.75 10.88 -25.38
CA PHE A 16 19.03 10.68 -24.13
C PHE A 16 17.88 11.70 -24.14
N LEU A 17 16.74 11.30 -24.68
CA LEU A 17 15.48 11.92 -24.26
C LEU A 17 15.37 11.58 -22.79
N ALA A 18 15.87 12.48 -21.97
CA ALA A 18 15.55 12.56 -20.56
C ALA A 18 14.03 12.62 -20.49
N ALA A 19 13.40 11.46 -20.32
CA ALA A 19 12.12 11.38 -19.68
C ALA A 19 12.36 11.95 -18.28
N CYS A 20 12.19 13.27 -18.16
CA CYS A 20 12.01 13.91 -16.89
C CYS A 20 10.63 13.48 -16.42
N THR A 21 10.51 12.21 -16.01
CA THR A 21 9.50 11.87 -15.02
C THR A 21 9.92 12.69 -13.80
N PRO A 22 9.14 13.70 -13.37
CA PRO A 22 9.39 14.27 -12.06
C PRO A 22 9.44 13.08 -11.11
N LYS A 23 10.61 12.88 -10.49
CA LYS A 23 10.77 11.92 -9.41
C LYS A 23 9.92 12.51 -8.30
N GLU A 24 8.63 12.18 -8.33
CA GLU A 24 7.72 12.44 -7.23
C GLU A 24 8.47 11.89 -6.03
N GLU A 25 8.81 12.78 -5.09
CA GLU A 25 9.47 12.38 -3.85
C GLU A 25 8.50 11.42 -3.17
N GLU A 26 8.64 10.13 -3.46
CA GLU A 26 7.99 9.07 -2.71
C GLU A 26 8.66 9.11 -1.34
N LYS A 27 8.18 10.02 -0.50
CA LYS A 27 8.49 9.97 0.92
C LYS A 27 7.99 8.62 1.37
N ASP A 28 8.93 7.76 1.74
CA ASP A 28 8.66 6.40 2.14
C ASP A 28 8.02 6.40 3.53
N TYR A 29 6.74 6.69 3.53
CA TYR A 29 5.92 6.65 4.72
C TYR A 29 5.56 5.19 5.02
N VAL A 30 5.88 4.75 6.23
CA VAL A 30 5.50 3.42 6.73
C VAL A 30 4.13 3.53 7.38
N LEU A 31 3.14 2.89 6.77
CA LEU A 31 1.82 2.69 7.37
C LEU A 31 1.88 1.42 8.23
N SER A 32 1.67 1.57 9.53
CA SER A 32 1.56 0.46 10.48
C SER A 32 0.09 0.23 10.84
N LEU A 33 -0.34 -1.03 10.80
CA LEU A 33 -1.62 -1.49 11.29
C LEU A 33 -1.38 -2.45 12.45
N THR A 34 -2.02 -2.21 13.60
CA THR A 34 -1.84 -2.99 14.83
C THR A 34 -3.18 -3.26 15.49
N GLY A 35 -3.31 -4.42 16.13
CA GLY A 35 -4.49 -4.80 16.90
C GLY A 35 -4.61 -6.32 16.97
N GLU A 36 -5.74 -6.79 17.51
CA GLU A 36 -6.06 -8.21 17.52
C GLU A 36 -6.50 -8.68 16.13
N THR A 37 -6.36 -9.97 15.86
CA THR A 37 -6.71 -10.59 14.57
C THR A 37 -7.80 -11.65 14.71
N SER A 38 -8.39 -11.75 15.91
CA SER A 38 -9.47 -12.67 16.23
C SER A 38 -10.53 -11.89 16.99
N VAL A 39 -11.79 -12.11 16.65
CA VAL A 39 -12.95 -11.50 17.30
C VAL A 39 -14.07 -12.53 17.34
N GLU A 40 -14.78 -12.61 18.46
CA GLU A 40 -15.96 -13.48 18.57
C GLU A 40 -17.17 -12.86 17.86
N GLU A 41 -18.20 -13.66 17.56
CA GLU A 41 -19.42 -13.14 16.95
C GLU A 41 -20.07 -12.08 17.86
N GLU A 42 -20.53 -10.97 17.26
CA GLU A 42 -21.12 -9.81 17.93
C GLU A 42 -20.18 -9.01 18.85
N GLU A 43 -18.93 -9.44 19.01
CA GLU A 43 -17.90 -8.70 19.74
C GLU A 43 -17.15 -7.71 18.84
N GLN A 44 -16.43 -6.80 19.49
CA GLN A 44 -15.69 -5.74 18.81
C GLN A 44 -14.24 -5.67 19.29
N ILE A 45 -13.34 -5.47 18.33
CA ILE A 45 -11.93 -5.17 18.57
C ILE A 45 -11.56 -3.87 17.86
N GLN A 46 -10.59 -3.14 18.41
CA GLN A 46 -10.07 -1.92 17.80
C GLN A 46 -8.74 -2.18 17.10
N LEU A 47 -8.70 -1.91 15.80
CA LEU A 47 -7.47 -1.78 15.03
C LEU A 47 -7.00 -0.33 15.05
N SER A 48 -5.68 -0.14 15.11
CA SER A 48 -5.03 1.16 15.08
C SER A 48 -4.14 1.29 13.86
N ALA A 49 -4.36 2.34 13.07
CA ALA A 49 -3.54 2.70 11.93
C ALA A 49 -2.69 3.94 12.25
N ASN A 50 -1.41 3.91 11.91
CA ASN A 50 -0.50 5.04 12.10
C ASN A 50 0.45 5.17 10.91
N VAL A 51 0.78 6.42 10.57
CA VAL A 51 1.88 6.73 9.65
C VAL A 51 2.91 7.56 10.39
N ALA A 52 4.14 7.05 10.45
CA ALA A 52 5.21 7.72 11.18
C ALA A 52 5.46 9.15 10.68
N GLY A 53 5.43 10.12 11.60
CA GLY A 53 5.71 11.53 11.31
C GLY A 53 4.57 12.31 10.64
N LEU A 54 3.40 11.71 10.44
CA LEU A 54 2.21 12.38 9.91
C LEU A 54 1.07 12.35 10.93
N THR A 55 0.27 13.41 10.97
CA THR A 55 -0.95 13.52 11.79
C THR A 55 -2.08 14.11 10.94
N GLY A 56 -3.32 14.04 11.44
CA GLY A 56 -4.49 14.56 10.72
C GLY A 56 -4.81 13.80 9.43
N LEU A 57 -4.46 12.51 9.39
CA LEU A 57 -4.74 11.64 8.25
C LEU A 57 -6.16 11.08 8.32
N THR A 58 -6.79 10.97 7.16
CA THR A 58 -8.03 10.20 6.99
C THR A 58 -7.67 8.79 6.58
N PHE A 59 -8.08 7.80 7.38
CA PHE A 59 -7.91 6.39 7.06
C PHE A 59 -9.18 5.83 6.42
N VAL A 60 -9.00 5.06 5.35
CA VAL A 60 -10.08 4.36 4.65
C VAL A 60 -9.95 2.88 4.98
N TRP A 61 -11.02 2.32 5.55
CA TRP A 61 -11.08 0.93 6.00
C TRP A 61 -11.95 0.08 5.09
N LYS A 62 -11.59 -1.18 4.92
CA LYS A 62 -12.35 -2.14 4.13
C LYS A 62 -12.23 -3.54 4.70
N SER A 63 -13.34 -4.28 4.74
CA SER A 63 -13.34 -5.73 4.92
C SER A 63 -13.39 -6.44 3.58
N SER A 64 -12.66 -7.55 3.44
CA SER A 64 -12.80 -8.43 2.28
C SER A 64 -14.11 -9.21 2.28
N ASN A 65 -14.75 -9.39 3.44
CA ASN A 65 -15.98 -10.13 3.62
C ASN A 65 -16.82 -9.59 4.79
N GLU A 66 -17.76 -8.70 4.49
CA GLU A 66 -18.65 -8.08 5.49
C GLU A 66 -19.64 -9.05 6.13
N MET A 67 -19.85 -10.24 5.55
CA MET A 67 -20.66 -11.29 6.17
C MET A 67 -19.93 -11.99 7.33
N VAL A 68 -18.59 -11.88 7.39
CA VAL A 68 -17.74 -12.47 8.44
C VAL A 68 -17.31 -11.40 9.43
N ALA A 69 -16.83 -10.25 8.96
CA ALA A 69 -16.45 -9.13 9.80
C ALA A 69 -16.69 -7.79 9.10
N THR A 70 -17.22 -6.82 9.83
CA THR A 70 -17.36 -5.42 9.36
C THR A 70 -16.34 -4.52 10.05
N VAL A 71 -16.01 -3.39 9.44
CA VAL A 71 -15.08 -2.41 10.03
C VAL A 71 -15.58 -0.98 9.79
N VAL A 72 -15.61 -0.17 10.85
CA VAL A 72 -15.92 1.27 10.79
C VAL A 72 -14.92 2.01 11.64
N ASP A 73 -14.16 2.93 11.03
CA ASP A 73 -13.13 3.72 11.74
C ASP A 73 -12.14 2.87 12.57
N GLY A 74 -11.78 1.69 12.04
CA GLY A 74 -10.88 0.73 12.70
C GLY A 74 -11.55 -0.15 13.77
N LEU A 75 -12.82 0.09 14.11
CA LEU A 75 -13.60 -0.79 14.97
C LEU A 75 -14.13 -1.97 14.16
N VAL A 76 -13.58 -3.16 14.40
CA VAL A 76 -13.96 -4.39 13.72
C VAL A 76 -15.01 -5.10 14.54
N THR A 77 -16.13 -5.48 13.92
CA THR A 77 -17.21 -6.26 14.55
C THR A 77 -17.29 -7.65 13.92
N GLY A 78 -17.24 -8.70 14.75
CA GLY A 78 -17.47 -10.08 14.30
C GLY A 78 -18.92 -10.30 13.92
N VAL A 79 -19.17 -10.85 12.73
CA VAL A 79 -20.53 -11.11 12.21
C VAL A 79 -20.83 -12.60 12.16
N SER A 80 -19.90 -13.40 11.66
CA SER A 80 -20.03 -14.86 11.64
C SER A 80 -18.67 -15.55 11.61
N VAL A 81 -18.61 -16.82 12.02
CA VAL A 81 -17.40 -17.63 11.90
C VAL A 81 -16.88 -17.67 10.46
N GLY A 82 -15.62 -17.28 10.27
CA GLY A 82 -14.93 -17.33 9.00
C GLY A 82 -13.64 -16.51 9.01
N GLU A 83 -13.09 -16.28 7.82
CA GLU A 83 -11.92 -15.42 7.63
C GLU A 83 -12.30 -14.18 6.82
N ALA A 84 -11.84 -13.01 7.26
CA ALA A 84 -11.93 -11.75 6.55
C ALA A 84 -10.62 -10.98 6.72
N THR A 85 -10.10 -10.40 5.64
CA THR A 85 -8.93 -9.51 5.68
C THR A 85 -9.42 -8.09 5.84
N ILE A 86 -8.88 -7.37 6.83
CA ILE A 86 -9.15 -5.95 7.02
C ILE A 86 -8.02 -5.15 6.41
N THR A 87 -8.36 -4.25 5.49
CA THR A 87 -7.41 -3.37 4.80
C THR A 87 -7.62 -1.92 5.23
N VAL A 88 -6.52 -1.20 5.44
CA VAL A 88 -6.51 0.24 5.68
C VAL A 88 -5.59 0.96 4.69
N SER A 89 -6.03 2.10 4.20
CA SER A 89 -5.23 3.02 3.37
C SER A 89 -5.39 4.45 3.83
N VAL A 90 -4.51 5.34 3.41
CA VAL A 90 -4.64 6.80 3.68
C VAL A 90 -5.27 7.48 2.48
N GLU A 91 -6.30 8.29 2.69
CA GLU A 91 -6.95 9.05 1.62
C GLU A 91 -5.94 9.95 0.89
N GLY A 92 -5.94 9.90 -0.45
CA GLY A 92 -5.01 10.68 -1.28
C GLY A 92 -3.57 10.17 -1.28
N ASN A 93 -3.30 8.98 -0.74
CA ASN A 93 -1.99 8.34 -0.74
C ASN A 93 -2.09 6.88 -1.22
N SER A 94 -0.99 6.35 -1.79
CA SER A 94 -0.93 4.98 -2.32
C SER A 94 -0.53 3.91 -1.30
N LYS A 95 -0.17 4.28 -0.07
CA LYS A 95 0.26 3.33 0.98
C LYS A 95 -0.94 2.59 1.59
N ILE A 96 -0.80 1.27 1.75
CA ILE A 96 -1.84 0.33 2.22
C ILE A 96 -1.23 -0.61 3.27
N ALA A 97 -2.01 -0.99 4.28
CA ALA A 97 -1.70 -2.07 5.23
C ALA A 97 -2.92 -2.97 5.42
N SER A 98 -2.69 -4.23 5.79
CA SER A 98 -3.77 -5.20 6.00
C SER A 98 -3.45 -6.17 7.14
N VAL A 99 -4.48 -6.64 7.83
CA VAL A 99 -4.41 -7.72 8.83
C VAL A 99 -5.44 -8.80 8.55
#